data_AF-A0A2H3DYG1-F1
#
_entry.id   AF-A0A2H3DYG1-F1
#
_cell.length_a   1.000
_cell.length_b   1.000
_cell.length_c   1.000
_cell.angle_alpha   90.00
_cell.angle_beta   90.00
_cell.angle_gamma   90.00
#
_symmetry.space_group_name_H-M   'P 1'
#
loop_
_entity.id
_entity.type
_entity.pdbx_description
1 polymer ?
#
loop_
_entity_poly.entity_id
_entity_poly.type
_entity_poly.pdbx_seq_one_letter_code
_entity_poly.pdbx_strand_id
1 'polypeptide(L)'
;MSDTTPSSLFRIELLQEHNWVLWKHRITAILQEQALLKYADGTLKKPILTDTKAPTAEESEKITKWEEGDGRAQTQIKLTLSDSLMSLDFCGNSNTQNSVRA
;
A
#
# COMPACT_ATOMS: atom_id res chain seq x y z
N MET A 1 18.63 10.32 31.63
CA MET A 1 17.60 9.79 30.73
C MET A 1 17.92 10.36 29.36
N SER A 2 18.37 9.52 28.44
CA SER A 2 18.77 9.94 27.10
C SER A 2 18.03 9.06 26.10
N ASP A 3 17.25 9.71 25.26
CA ASP A 3 16.50 9.15 24.15
C ASP A 3 17.38 8.27 23.27
N THR A 4 17.16 6.96 23.35
CA THR A 4 17.57 6.05 22.28
C THR A 4 16.30 5.74 21.51
N THR A 5 15.95 6.59 20.55
CA THR A 5 14.90 6.32 19.57
C THR A 5 15.30 5.05 18.80
N PRO A 6 14.59 3.91 18.90
CA PRO A 6 14.90 2.74 18.11
C PRO A 6 14.29 2.90 16.71
N SER A 7 14.79 3.84 15.91
CA SER A 7 14.26 4.12 14.56
C SER A 7 15.26 3.78 13.45
N SER A 8 16.24 2.90 13.73
CA SER A 8 17.36 2.64 12.80
C SER A 8 17.73 1.16 12.64
N LEU A 9 16.81 0.21 12.75
CA LEU A 9 17.18 -1.20 12.52
C LEU A 9 17.14 -1.60 11.04
N PHE A 10 16.33 -0.93 10.22
CA PHE A 10 16.28 -1.20 8.78
C PHE A 10 16.50 0.10 8.02
N ARG A 11 17.76 0.38 7.66
CA ARG A 11 18.05 1.40 6.65
C ARG A 11 17.60 0.84 5.30
N ILE A 12 16.30 0.98 5.02
CA ILE A 12 15.71 0.55 3.75
C ILE A 12 16.24 1.52 2.71
N GLU A 13 17.01 1.01 1.75
CA GLU A 13 17.33 1.78 0.57
C GLU A 13 16.03 1.98 -0.20
N LEU A 14 15.73 3.23 -0.55
CA LEU A 14 14.58 3.54 -1.40
C LEU A 14 14.71 2.80 -2.73
N LEU A 15 13.57 2.45 -3.33
CA LEU A 15 13.56 1.83 -4.65
C LEU A 15 14.19 2.77 -5.68
N GLN A 16 15.17 2.25 -6.39
CA GLN A 16 15.85 2.84 -7.53
C GLN A 16 15.92 1.81 -8.67
N GLU A 17 16.26 2.27 -9.87
CA GLU A 17 16.28 1.44 -11.08
C GLU A 17 17.15 0.19 -10.96
N HIS A 18 18.27 0.28 -10.23
CA HIS A 18 19.28 -0.79 -10.14
C HIS A 18 19.16 -1.68 -8.90
N ASN A 19 18.31 -1.35 -7.92
CA ASN A 19 18.26 -2.07 -6.63
C ASN A 19 16.96 -2.86 -6.40
N TRP A 20 16.14 -3.05 -7.44
CA TRP A 20 14.82 -3.71 -7.37
C TRP A 20 14.80 -5.01 -6.57
N VAL A 21 15.71 -5.95 -6.82
CA VAL A 21 15.72 -7.27 -6.17
C VAL A 21 16.00 -7.14 -4.66
N LEU A 22 16.97 -6.30 -4.30
CA LEU A 22 17.35 -6.08 -2.91
C LEU A 22 16.24 -5.35 -2.15
N TRP A 23 15.65 -4.32 -2.78
CA TRP A 23 14.48 -3.62 -2.26
C TRP A 23 13.33 -4.59 -2.02
N LYS A 24 12.98 -5.42 -3.01
CA LYS A 24 11.88 -6.39 -2.91
C LYS A 24 12.07 -7.37 -1.74
N HIS A 25 13.28 -7.90 -1.54
CA HIS A 25 13.55 -8.77 -0.39
C HIS A 25 13.40 -8.05 0.95
N ARG A 26 13.89 -6.81 1.07
CA ARG A 26 13.77 -6.01 2.30
C ARG A 26 12.31 -5.70 2.61
N ILE A 27 11.53 -5.23 1.63
CA ILE A 27 10.10 -4.94 1.82
C ILE A 27 9.30 -6.19 2.16
N THR A 28 9.61 -7.32 1.51
CA THR A 28 8.96 -8.59 1.81
C THR A 28 9.20 -8.99 3.27
N ALA A 29 10.44 -8.88 3.77
CA ALA A 29 10.77 -9.18 5.17
C ALA A 29 10.02 -8.28 6.16
N ILE A 30 9.93 -6.97 5.87
CA ILE A 30 9.20 -6.01 6.71
C ILE A 30 7.70 -6.32 6.73
N LEU A 31 7.11 -6.57 5.56
CA LEU A 31 5.69 -6.93 5.47
C LEU A 31 5.41 -8.28 6.17
N GLN A 32 6.35 -9.22 6.15
CA GLN A 32 6.24 -10.48 6.91
C GLN A 32 6.29 -10.23 8.42
N GLU A 33 7.27 -9.46 8.90
CA GLU A 33 7.40 -9.09 10.31
C GLU A 33 6.13 -8.39 10.84
N GLN A 34 5.51 -7.54 10.01
CA GLN A 34 4.29 -6.82 10.36
C GLN A 34 2.99 -7.62 10.10
N ALA A 35 3.09 -8.89 9.65
CA ALA A 35 1.96 -9.71 9.22
C ALA A 35 1.06 -9.06 8.14
N LEU A 36 1.65 -8.20 7.31
CA LEU A 36 1.03 -7.47 6.21
C LEU A 36 1.25 -8.13 4.84
N LEU A 37 2.20 -9.07 4.71
CA LEU A 37 2.53 -9.70 3.43
C LEU A 37 1.30 -10.27 2.72
N LYS A 38 0.37 -10.84 3.47
CA LYS A 38 -0.90 -11.42 2.98
C LYS A 38 -1.77 -10.47 2.15
N TYR A 39 -1.62 -9.16 2.34
CA TYR A 39 -2.33 -8.13 1.57
C TYR A 39 -1.61 -7.78 0.26
N ALA A 40 -0.29 -7.97 0.20
CA ALA A 40 0.54 -7.63 -0.95
C ALA A 40 0.79 -8.81 -1.89
N ASP A 41 0.83 -10.03 -1.38
CA ASP A 41 1.06 -11.26 -2.16
C ASP A 41 -0.22 -11.84 -2.81
N GLY A 42 -1.39 -11.27 -2.46
CA GLY A 42 -2.69 -11.73 -2.95
C GLY A 42 -3.25 -12.97 -2.24
N THR A 43 -2.59 -13.45 -1.17
CA THR A 43 -3.08 -14.56 -0.34
C THR A 43 -4.42 -14.22 0.30
N LEU A 44 -4.57 -12.99 0.80
CA LEU A 44 -5.82 -12.49 1.38
C LEU A 44 -6.57 -11.61 0.38
N LYS A 45 -7.55 -12.18 -0.31
CA LYS A 45 -8.41 -11.45 -1.24
C LYS A 45 -9.35 -10.50 -0.51
N LYS A 46 -9.62 -9.35 -1.13
CA LYS A 46 -10.65 -8.41 -0.66
C LYS A 46 -11.99 -9.15 -0.55
N PRO A 47 -12.69 -9.09 0.60
CA PRO A 47 -14.03 -9.65 0.72
C PRO A 47 -14.97 -9.02 -0.30
N ILE A 48 -15.77 -9.86 -0.97
CA ILE A 48 -16.77 -9.42 -1.93
C ILE A 48 -18.10 -9.34 -1.19
N LEU A 49 -18.84 -8.24 -1.37
CA LEU A 49 -20.20 -8.11 -0.85
C LEU A 49 -21.14 -9.07 -1.60
N THR A 50 -21.89 -9.87 -0.86
CA THR A 50 -22.88 -10.79 -1.43
C THR A 50 -24.05 -10.02 -2.04
N ASP A 51 -24.48 -8.93 -1.38
CA ASP A 51 -25.44 -7.97 -1.90
C ASP A 51 -24.82 -6.56 -1.88
N THR A 52 -24.66 -5.96 -3.05
CA THR A 52 -24.10 -4.61 -3.20
C THR A 52 -25.08 -3.51 -2.77
N LYS A 53 -26.38 -3.83 -2.61
CA LYS A 53 -27.42 -2.87 -2.25
C LYS A 53 -27.82 -2.93 -0.77
N ALA A 54 -27.50 -4.02 -0.07
CA ALA A 54 -27.74 -4.17 1.36
C ALA A 54 -26.58 -4.91 2.04
N PRO A 55 -25.41 -4.27 2.20
CA PRO A 55 -24.29 -4.85 2.93
C PRO A 55 -24.71 -5.16 4.36
N THR A 56 -24.49 -6.40 4.81
CA THR A 56 -24.67 -6.70 6.23
C THR A 56 -23.58 -5.99 7.05
N ALA A 57 -23.88 -5.66 8.31
CA ALA A 57 -22.92 -5.01 9.21
C ALA A 57 -21.62 -5.83 9.35
N GLU A 58 -21.73 -7.15 9.36
CA GLU A 58 -20.59 -8.08 9.46
C GLU A 58 -19.73 -8.11 8.19
N GLU A 59 -20.34 -8.04 7.00
CA GLU A 59 -19.60 -7.93 5.74
C GLU A 59 -18.87 -6.59 5.64
N SER A 60 -19.53 -5.51 6.05
CA SER A 60 -18.96 -4.16 6.08
C SER A 60 -17.75 -4.10 7.02
N GLU A 61 -17.86 -4.67 8.22
CA GLU A 61 -16.75 -4.71 9.17
C GLU A 61 -15.55 -5.52 8.66
N LYS A 62 -15.80 -6.64 7.97
CA LYS A 62 -14.74 -7.45 7.33
C LYS A 62 -14.03 -6.68 6.22
N ILE A 63 -14.77 -5.90 5.42
CA ILE A 63 -14.19 -5.07 4.37
C ILE A 63 -13.36 -3.95 4.97
N THR A 64 -13.89 -3.21 5.95
CA THR A 64 -13.15 -2.12 6.60
C THR A 64 -11.84 -2.62 7.21
N LYS A 65 -11.86 -3.75 7.92
CA LYS A 65 -10.64 -4.36 8.49
C LYS A 65 -9.64 -4.78 7.41
N TRP A 66 -10.14 -5.28 6.26
CA TRP A 66 -9.28 -5.62 5.14
C TRP A 66 -8.64 -4.37 4.53
N GLU A 67 -9.43 -3.31 4.31
CA GLU A 67 -8.99 -2.03 3.74
C GLU A 67 -7.97 -1.31 4.63
N GLU A 68 -8.14 -1.38 5.94
CA GLU A 68 -7.15 -0.89 6.90
C GLU A 68 -5.81 -1.63 6.77
N GLY A 69 -5.86 -2.96 6.64
CA GLY A 69 -4.67 -3.79 6.46
C GLY A 69 -3.95 -3.53 5.13
N ASP A 70 -4.71 -3.45 4.04
CA ASP A 70 -4.22 -3.11 2.71
C ASP A 70 -3.62 -1.70 2.67
N GLY A 71 -4.33 -0.70 3.21
CA GLY A 71 -3.84 0.68 3.29
C GLY A 71 -2.53 0.80 4.07
N ARG A 72 -2.35 0.01 5.13
CA ARG A 72 -1.08 -0.08 5.86
C ARG A 72 0.03 -0.70 5.02
N ALA A 73 -0.24 -1.81 4.33
CA ALA A 73 0.74 -2.45 3.45
C ALA A 73 1.17 -1.52 2.31
N GLN A 74 0.22 -0.84 1.66
CA GLN A 74 0.49 0.15 0.62
C GLN A 74 1.31 1.34 1.15
N THR A 75 0.99 1.83 2.34
CA THR A 75 1.74 2.94 2.96
C THR A 75 3.19 2.55 3.20
N GLN A 76 3.44 1.34 3.72
CA GLN A 76 4.81 0.84 3.91
C GLN A 76 5.57 0.74 2.58
N ILE A 77 4.93 0.24 1.53
CA ILE A 77 5.55 0.19 0.20
C ILE A 77 5.86 1.60 -0.31
N LYS A 78 4.89 2.52 -0.26
CA LYS A 78 5.02 3.92 -0.74
C LYS A 78 6.14 4.69 -0.03
N LEU A 79 6.28 4.51 1.28
CA LEU A 79 7.34 5.16 2.08
C LEU A 79 8.76 4.70 1.70
N THR A 80 8.87 3.64 0.91
CA THR A 80 10.15 3.08 0.48
C THR A 80 10.41 3.26 -1.01
N LEU A 81 9.56 4.03 -1.68
CA LEU A 81 9.79 4.49 -3.05
C LEU A 81 10.62 5.78 -3.03
N SER A 82 11.44 5.98 -4.05
CA SER A 82 12.06 7.27 -4.29
C SER A 82 11.07 8.27 -4.90
N ASP A 83 11.32 9.57 -4.69
CA ASP A 83 10.46 10.65 -5.20
C ASP A 83 10.28 10.62 -6.73
N SER A 84 11.31 10.15 -7.45
CA SER A 84 11.26 9.99 -8.91
C SER A 84 10.20 8.98 -9.36
N LEU A 85 9.91 7.96 -8.55
CA LEU A 85 8.88 6.98 -8.83
C LEU A 85 7.48 7.46 -8.39
N MET A 86 7.38 8.27 -7.33
CA MET A 86 6.10 8.88 -6.92
C MET A 86 5.56 9.86 -7.98
N SER A 87 6.44 10.62 -8.63
CA SER A 87 6.05 11.63 -9.62
C SER A 87 5.36 11.06 -10.86
N LEU A 88 5.67 9.81 -11.22
CA LEU A 88 5.08 9.12 -12.38
C LEU A 88 3.59 8.79 -12.19
N ASP A 89 3.11 8.63 -10.96
CA ASP A 89 1.71 8.30 -10.68
C ASP A 89 0.75 9.50 -10.86
N PHE A 90 1.26 10.74 -10.81
CA PHE A 90 0.41 11.94 -10.86
C PHE A 90 0.18 12.50 -12.28
N CYS A 91 0.95 12.05 -13.28
CA CYS A 91 0.86 12.59 -14.65
C CYS A 91 -0.12 11.82 -15.57
N GLY A 92 -0.89 10.86 -15.04
CA GLY A 92 -1.69 9.93 -15.84
C GLY A 92 -3.19 10.19 -15.93
N ASN A 93 -3.76 11.25 -15.33
CA ASN A 93 -5.23 11.37 -15.28
C ASN A 93 -5.80 12.80 -15.37
N SER A 94 -5.40 13.56 -16.40
CA SER A 94 -5.97 14.88 -16.70
C SER A 94 -6.44 15.00 -18.15
N ASN A 95 -7.12 13.97 -18.68
CA ASN A 95 -7.78 14.05 -19.99
C ASN A 95 -9.15 13.36 -20.01
N THR A 96 -10.07 13.72 -19.10
CA THR A 96 -11.51 13.56 -19.36
C THR A 96 -12.34 14.48 -18.48
N GLN A 97 -12.47 15.76 -18.84
CA GLN A 97 -13.66 16.58 -18.57
C GLN A 97 -13.47 17.96 -19.22
N ASN A 98 -13.99 18.12 -20.45
CA ASN A 98 -14.75 19.30 -20.89
C ASN A 98 -14.97 19.23 -22.41
N SER A 99 -15.98 18.46 -22.81
CA SER A 99 -16.69 18.68 -24.08
C SER A 99 -18.18 18.47 -23.85
N VAL A 100 -18.76 19.28 -22.96
CA VAL A 100 -20.19 19.60 -23.00
C VAL A 100 -20.35 21.05 -22.55
N ARG A 101 -20.40 21.99 -23.50
CA ARG A 101 -21.24 23.19 -23.40
C ARG A 101 -21.27 23.96 -24.72
N ALA A 102 -22.51 24.10 -25.20
CA ALA A 102 -23.10 25.02 -26.17
C ALA A 102 -22.63 24.93 -27.63
#